data_AF-A0A851CBD4-F1
#
_entry.id   AF-A0A851CBD4-F1
#
_cell.length_a   1.000
_cell.length_b   1.000
_cell.length_c   1.000
_cell.angle_alpha   90.00
_cell.angle_beta   90.00
_cell.angle_gamma   90.00
#
_symmetry.space_group_name_H-M   'P 1'
#
loop_
_entity.id
_entity.type
_entity.pdbx_description
1 polymer ?
#
loop_
_entity_poly.entity_id
_entity_poly.type
_entity_poly.pdbx_seq_one_letter_code
_entity_poly.pdbx_strand_id
1 'polypeptide(L)'
;KQPKGSFSIEHYSARLVSHLRKDSRKKCCFELTCPGKRTYEFTAPSPAEAEDWVDQIQFLLKDLSSLTIPCDEEEEEELYNDVDSSDSMNTSHSTTLNQDEPNVEMEGEDIYEVLPGGHPKSE
;
A
#
# COMPACT_ATOMS: atom_id res chain seq x y z
N LYS A 1 -4.78 -14.21 24.88
CA LYS A 1 -4.92 -15.58 24.30
C LYS A 1 -3.90 -15.70 23.19
N GLN A 2 -3.01 -16.69 23.22
CA GLN A 2 -2.09 -16.95 22.11
C GLN A 2 -2.78 -17.79 21.02
N PRO A 3 -2.45 -17.59 19.73
CA PRO A 3 -2.97 -18.43 18.66
C PRO A 3 -2.43 -19.85 18.80
N LYS A 4 -3.28 -20.85 18.55
CA LYS A 4 -2.89 -22.28 18.56
C LYS A 4 -2.08 -22.69 17.33
N GLY A 5 -2.07 -21.86 16.30
CA GLY A 5 -1.36 -22.07 15.05
C GLY A 5 -1.73 -21.02 14.01
N SER A 6 -0.94 -20.96 12.95
CA SER A 6 -1.17 -20.15 11.76
C SER A 6 -0.70 -20.92 10.53
N PHE A 7 -1.22 -20.57 9.35
CA PHE A 7 -0.80 -21.13 8.07
C PHE A 7 -0.99 -20.09 6.97
N SER A 8 -0.18 -20.16 5.90
CA SER A 8 -0.37 -19.32 4.72
C SER A 8 -1.53 -19.85 3.88
N ILE A 9 -2.42 -18.95 3.46
CA ILE A 9 -3.56 -19.25 2.60
C ILE A 9 -3.21 -19.14 1.11
N GLU A 10 -1.99 -18.79 0.75
CA GLU A 10 -1.60 -18.69 -0.66
C GLU A 10 -1.91 -19.97 -1.44
N HIS A 11 -2.51 -19.78 -2.62
CA HIS A 11 -2.95 -20.85 -3.54
C HIS A 11 -4.11 -21.72 -3.04
N TYR A 12 -4.74 -21.38 -1.90
CA TYR A 12 -6.01 -21.98 -1.52
C TYR A 12 -7.16 -21.39 -2.33
N SER A 13 -8.30 -22.08 -2.29
CA SER A 13 -9.61 -21.58 -2.69
C SER A 13 -10.58 -21.75 -1.53
N ALA A 14 -11.43 -20.74 -1.32
CA ALA A 14 -12.54 -20.81 -0.37
C ALA A 14 -13.85 -21.11 -1.13
N ARG A 15 -14.73 -21.93 -0.54
CA ARG A 15 -16.08 -22.15 -1.07
C ARG A 15 -17.07 -22.54 0.02
N LEU A 16 -18.34 -22.25 -0.20
CA LEU A 16 -19.44 -22.76 0.62
C LEU A 16 -19.65 -24.24 0.37
N VAL A 17 -19.98 -24.97 1.44
CA VAL A 17 -20.11 -26.43 1.37
C VAL A 17 -21.28 -26.90 2.21
N SER A 18 -22.38 -27.25 1.55
CA SER A 18 -23.58 -27.72 2.24
C SER A 18 -23.61 -29.22 2.56
N HIS A 19 -22.59 -29.97 2.16
CA HIS A 19 -22.52 -31.43 2.38
C HIS A 19 -21.68 -31.84 3.60
N LEU A 20 -21.02 -30.88 4.28
CA LEU A 20 -20.24 -31.14 5.50
C LEU A 20 -21.11 -31.62 6.67
N ARG A 21 -22.41 -31.28 6.66
CA ARG A 21 -23.35 -31.61 7.74
C ARG A 21 -24.73 -31.96 7.19
N LYS A 22 -25.51 -32.68 8.00
CA LYS A 22 -26.90 -33.07 7.68
C LYS A 22 -27.96 -32.28 8.47
N ASP A 23 -27.55 -31.35 9.32
CA ASP A 23 -28.44 -30.54 10.16
C ASP A 23 -28.76 -29.18 9.53
N SER A 24 -29.51 -28.34 10.26
CA SER A 24 -29.89 -26.98 9.82
C SER A 24 -28.70 -26.05 9.62
N ARG A 25 -27.53 -26.36 10.20
CA ARG A 25 -26.31 -25.56 10.08
C ARG A 25 -25.49 -25.88 8.84
N LYS A 26 -25.92 -26.82 8.00
CA LYS A 26 -25.21 -27.16 6.75
C LYS A 26 -24.93 -25.94 5.85
N LYS A 27 -25.78 -24.91 5.90
CA LYS A 27 -25.60 -23.66 5.14
C LYS A 27 -24.55 -22.72 5.74
N CYS A 28 -24.14 -22.93 6.99
CA CYS A 28 -23.11 -22.13 7.65
C CYS A 28 -21.70 -22.69 7.43
N CYS A 29 -21.54 -23.71 6.59
CA CYS A 29 -20.28 -24.41 6.42
C CYS A 29 -19.55 -23.94 5.15
N PHE A 30 -18.24 -23.80 5.27
CA PHE A 30 -17.35 -23.47 4.16
C PHE A 30 -16.02 -24.20 4.34
N GLU A 31 -15.24 -24.30 3.26
CA GLU A 31 -13.94 -24.96 3.29
C GLU A 31 -12.87 -24.17 2.54
N LEU A 32 -11.63 -24.40 2.95
CA LEU A 32 -10.40 -23.97 2.30
C LEU A 32 -9.68 -25.18 1.73
N THR A 33 -9.51 -25.22 0.41
CA THR A 33 -8.88 -26.34 -0.30
C THR A 33 -7.75 -25.88 -1.20
N CYS A 34 -6.69 -26.68 -1.30
CA CYS A 34 -5.59 -26.45 -2.23
C CYS A 34 -5.07 -27.82 -2.69
N PRO A 35 -4.89 -28.07 -4.00
CA PRO A 35 -4.33 -29.32 -4.50
C PRO A 35 -2.99 -29.63 -3.82
N GLY A 36 -2.86 -30.84 -3.26
CA GLY A 36 -1.64 -31.27 -2.58
C GLY A 36 -1.43 -30.71 -1.17
N LYS A 37 -2.33 -29.86 -0.65
CA LYS A 37 -2.32 -29.40 0.75
C LYS A 37 -3.52 -29.93 1.54
N ARG A 38 -3.50 -29.72 2.85
CA ARG A 38 -4.60 -30.08 3.76
C ARG A 38 -5.85 -29.26 3.44
N THR A 39 -7.01 -29.90 3.46
CA THR A 39 -8.31 -29.21 3.44
C THR A 39 -8.71 -28.79 4.86
N TYR A 40 -9.26 -27.59 5.01
CA TYR A 40 -9.76 -27.06 6.28
C TYR A 40 -11.24 -26.74 6.17
N GLU A 41 -12.01 -27.22 7.12
CA GLU A 41 -13.47 -27.11 7.14
C GLU A 41 -13.89 -26.26 8.34
N PHE A 42 -14.85 -25.35 8.10
CA PHE A 42 -15.31 -24.40 9.10
C PHE A 42 -16.82 -24.40 9.16
N THR A 43 -17.36 -24.00 10.31
CA THR A 43 -18.79 -23.70 10.44
C THR A 43 -18.96 -22.36 11.14
N ALA A 44 -19.44 -21.38 10.39
CA ALA A 44 -19.77 -20.06 10.89
C ALA A 44 -20.99 -20.09 11.85
N PRO A 45 -21.19 -19.03 12.64
CA PRO A 45 -22.40 -18.78 13.41
C PRO A 45 -23.68 -18.67 12.55
N SER A 46 -23.59 -18.14 11.33
CA SER A 46 -24.74 -17.96 10.43
C SER A 46 -24.39 -18.24 8.95
N PRO A 47 -25.39 -18.43 8.07
CA PRO A 47 -25.14 -18.57 6.63
C PRO A 47 -24.53 -17.32 5.99
N ALA A 48 -25.05 -16.14 6.34
CA ALA A 48 -24.52 -14.86 5.84
C ALA A 48 -23.05 -14.67 6.22
N GLU A 49 -22.69 -15.00 7.46
CA GLU A 49 -21.29 -14.90 7.88
C GLU A 49 -20.39 -15.92 7.16
N ALA A 50 -20.91 -17.10 6.81
CA ALA A 50 -20.15 -18.05 5.99
C ALA A 50 -19.89 -17.50 4.57
N GLU A 51 -20.86 -16.81 3.99
CA GLU A 51 -20.72 -16.09 2.72
C GLU A 51 -19.66 -14.99 2.85
N ASP A 52 -19.77 -14.13 3.86
CA ASP A 52 -18.80 -13.05 4.12
C ASP A 52 -17.37 -13.58 4.29
N TRP A 53 -17.18 -14.69 5.01
CA TRP A 53 -15.87 -15.32 5.17
C TRP A 53 -15.31 -15.79 3.83
N VAL A 54 -16.12 -16.44 2.99
CA VAL A 54 -15.68 -16.91 1.67
C VAL A 54 -15.30 -15.73 0.79
N ASP A 55 -16.11 -14.67 0.76
CA ASP A 55 -15.87 -13.49 -0.07
C ASP A 55 -14.61 -12.74 0.34
N GLN A 56 -14.42 -12.49 1.64
CA GLN A 56 -13.22 -11.83 2.16
C GLN A 56 -11.95 -12.64 1.86
N ILE A 57 -11.98 -13.95 2.10
CA ILE A 57 -10.82 -14.80 1.83
C ILE A 57 -10.55 -14.85 0.32
N GLN A 58 -11.58 -14.96 -0.51
CA GLN A 58 -11.41 -14.99 -1.97
C GLN A 58 -10.88 -13.65 -2.51
N PHE A 59 -11.31 -12.52 -1.94
CA PHE A 59 -10.75 -11.22 -2.25
C PHE A 59 -9.25 -11.17 -1.94
N LEU A 60 -8.85 -11.57 -0.73
CA LEU A 60 -7.44 -11.64 -0.35
C LEU A 60 -6.63 -12.58 -1.24
N LEU A 61 -7.17 -13.74 -1.60
CA LEU A 61 -6.49 -14.68 -2.50
C LEU A 61 -6.28 -14.11 -3.91
N LYS A 62 -7.25 -13.33 -4.42
CA LYS A 62 -7.11 -12.61 -5.69
C LYS A 62 -6.03 -11.54 -5.59
N ASP A 63 -6.05 -10.75 -4.53
CA ASP A 63 -5.08 -9.69 -4.27
C ASP A 63 -3.64 -10.25 -4.16
N LEU A 64 -3.46 -11.33 -3.40
CA LEU A 64 -2.16 -12.02 -3.29
C LEU A 64 -1.66 -12.62 -4.62
N SER A 65 -2.57 -12.91 -5.55
CA SER A 65 -2.22 -13.34 -6.91
C SER A 65 -2.06 -12.20 -7.90
N SER A 66 -2.53 -11.00 -7.55
CA SER A 66 -2.45 -9.80 -8.36
C SER A 66 -1.08 -9.14 -8.15
N LEU A 67 -0.34 -8.95 -9.24
CA LEU A 67 0.92 -8.21 -9.23
C LEU A 67 0.73 -6.75 -9.69
N THR A 68 -0.52 -6.34 -9.92
CA THR A 68 -0.88 -5.06 -10.52
C THR A 68 -1.84 -4.30 -9.60
N ILE A 69 -1.46 -3.09 -9.20
CA ILE A 69 -2.34 -2.14 -8.52
C ILE A 69 -3.26 -1.55 -9.60
N PRO A 70 -4.60 -1.57 -9.43
CA PRO A 70 -5.48 -0.87 -10.35
C PRO A 70 -5.12 0.61 -10.39
N CYS A 71 -4.77 1.15 -11.56
CA CYS A 71 -4.68 2.60 -11.74
C CYS A 71 -6.11 3.14 -11.83
N ASP A 72 -6.46 4.09 -10.96
CA ASP A 72 -7.69 4.86 -11.12
C ASP A 72 -7.47 5.78 -12.33
N GLU A 73 -7.92 5.37 -13.51
CA GLU A 73 -7.83 6.14 -14.76
C GLU A 73 -8.76 7.37 -14.77
N GLU A 74 -9.45 7.67 -13.67
CA GLU A 74 -10.42 8.77 -13.51
C GLU A 74 -9.94 9.95 -12.66
N GLU A 75 -8.62 10.10 -12.41
CA GLU A 75 -8.09 11.40 -12.01
C GLU A 75 -7.66 12.14 -13.28
N GLU A 76 -8.63 12.77 -13.94
CA GLU A 76 -8.38 13.75 -15.00
C GLU A 76 -7.43 14.79 -14.42
N GLU A 77 -6.14 14.73 -14.83
CA GLU A 77 -5.13 15.70 -14.46
C GLU A 77 -5.66 17.09 -14.83
N GLU A 78 -6.21 17.81 -13.85
CA GLU A 78 -6.46 19.23 -13.94
C GLU A 78 -5.11 19.89 -14.22
N LEU A 79 -4.85 20.13 -15.51
CA LEU A 79 -3.66 20.79 -16.01
C LEU A 79 -3.50 22.09 -15.22
N TYR A 80 -2.54 22.11 -14.28
CA TYR A 80 -2.20 23.30 -13.51
C TYR A 80 -1.92 24.43 -14.50
N ASN A 81 -2.90 25.32 -14.64
CA ASN A 81 -2.82 26.51 -15.46
C ASN A 81 -1.91 27.50 -14.70
N ASP A 82 -0.61 27.41 -14.95
CA ASP A 82 0.39 28.38 -14.48
C ASP A 82 -0.11 29.78 -14.88
N VAL A 83 -0.45 30.59 -13.88
CA VAL A 83 -1.11 31.87 -14.11
C VAL A 83 -0.15 32.75 -14.88
N ASP A 84 -0.65 33.25 -16.00
CA ASP A 84 0.05 34.10 -16.96
C ASP A 84 0.88 35.19 -16.25
N SER A 85 2.18 35.09 -16.42
CA SER A 85 3.14 36.12 -16.03
C SER A 85 2.96 37.33 -16.95
N SER A 86 1.95 38.18 -16.71
CA SER A 86 1.78 39.52 -17.32
C SER A 86 0.69 40.27 -16.55
N ASP A 87 0.94 41.44 -15.95
CA ASP A 87 1.09 42.77 -16.54
C ASP A 87 1.36 43.71 -15.32
N SER A 88 1.99 44.87 -15.31
CA SER A 88 2.03 45.94 -16.30
C SER A 88 2.99 47.04 -15.83
N MET A 89 3.35 47.89 -16.78
CA MET A 89 4.33 48.97 -16.70
C MET A 89 4.06 50.02 -15.61
N ASN A 90 5.12 50.55 -14.98
CA ASN A 90 5.31 52.00 -14.96
C ASN A 90 6.79 52.40 -14.88
N THR A 91 7.03 53.54 -15.51
CA THR A 91 8.29 54.25 -15.68
C THR A 91 8.48 55.26 -14.55
N SER A 92 9.74 55.50 -14.19
CA SER A 92 10.27 56.71 -13.55
C SER A 92 9.94 56.96 -12.07
N HIS A 93 10.90 56.66 -11.19
CA HIS A 93 11.45 57.67 -10.26
C HIS A 93 12.81 57.23 -9.70
N SER A 94 13.81 58.08 -9.91
CA SER A 94 15.14 58.06 -9.33
C SER A 94 15.08 58.58 -7.88
N THR A 95 15.70 57.89 -6.91
CA THR A 95 16.46 58.48 -5.77
C THR A 95 17.03 57.34 -4.89
N THR A 96 18.33 57.04 -4.98
CA THR A 96 19.41 57.38 -4.00
C THR A 96 19.29 56.77 -2.60
N LEU A 97 20.40 56.13 -2.20
CA LEU A 97 21.11 56.29 -0.91
C LEU A 97 20.93 55.19 0.18
N ASN A 98 21.99 54.38 0.31
CA ASN A 98 22.66 53.86 1.51
C ASN A 98 21.91 53.04 2.59
N GLN A 99 22.58 51.95 3.03
CA GLN A 99 23.03 51.62 4.40
C GLN A 99 22.93 50.10 4.61
N ASP A 100 24.06 49.39 4.53
CA ASP A 100 24.88 48.90 5.66
C ASP A 100 24.58 47.42 6.00
N GLU A 101 25.48 46.52 5.54
CA GLU A 101 26.07 45.28 6.13
C GLU A 101 25.52 44.71 7.49
N PRO A 102 25.99 43.54 8.00
CA PRO A 102 26.05 42.17 7.47
C PRO A 102 25.73 41.09 8.58
N ASN A 103 25.98 39.82 8.26
CA ASN A 103 26.46 38.76 9.19
C ASN A 103 25.49 38.13 10.21
N VAL A 104 25.25 36.81 10.10
CA VAL A 104 25.79 35.81 11.05
C VAL A 104 25.72 34.42 10.40
N GLU A 105 26.92 33.91 10.17
CA GLU A 105 27.36 32.53 9.96
C GLU A 105 26.50 31.46 10.65
N MET A 106 26.10 30.43 9.89
CA MET A 106 25.88 29.09 10.45
C MET A 106 26.95 28.19 9.86
N GLU A 107 28.13 28.19 10.49
CA GLU A 107 29.05 27.07 10.40
C GLU A 107 28.32 25.80 10.88
N GLY A 108 28.40 24.72 10.11
CA GLY A 108 27.62 23.52 10.45
C GLY A 108 27.77 22.35 9.50
N GLU A 109 29.02 21.91 9.31
CA GLU A 109 29.42 20.51 9.08
C GLU A 109 29.08 19.86 7.72
N ASP A 110 30.13 19.70 6.91
CA ASP A 110 30.16 18.96 5.65
C ASP A 110 29.79 17.48 5.86
N ILE A 111 28.55 17.12 5.56
CA ILE A 111 28.10 15.73 5.54
C ILE A 111 28.56 15.03 4.25
N TYR A 112 29.73 14.38 4.29
CA TYR A 112 30.18 13.55 3.18
C TYR A 112 29.57 12.13 3.27
N GLU A 113 28.95 11.68 2.18
CA GLU A 113 28.42 10.31 2.03
C GLU A 113 29.51 9.37 1.49
N VAL A 114 29.90 8.36 2.28
CA VAL A 114 30.93 7.37 1.88
C VAL A 114 30.27 6.15 1.23
N LEU A 115 30.51 5.94 -0.06
CA LEU A 115 29.96 4.83 -0.85
C LEU A 115 30.70 3.50 -0.56
N PRO A 116 29.98 2.37 -0.40
CA PRO A 116 30.57 1.08 -0.08
C PRO A 116 31.13 0.39 -1.35
N GLY A 117 32.38 0.70 -1.67
CA GLY A 117 33.18 0.03 -2.71
C GLY A 117 34.53 -0.40 -2.14
N GLY A 118 34.53 -1.42 -1.29
CA GLY A 118 35.72 -1.90 -0.60
C GLY A 118 36.73 -2.65 -1.49
N HIS A 119 38.00 -2.36 -1.20
CA HIS A 119 39.24 -3.15 -1.41
C HIS A 119 39.93 -3.07 -2.80
N PRO A 120 41.29 -3.18 -2.89
CA PRO A 120 42.18 -3.87 -1.95
C PRO A 120 43.50 -3.18 -1.51
N LYS A 121 43.99 -3.74 -0.40
CA LYS A 121 45.36 -3.93 0.14
C LYS A 121 46.58 -3.33 -0.56
N SER A 122 47.51 -2.86 0.28
CA SER A 122 48.97 -3.16 0.33
C SER A 122 49.67 -1.95 0.97
N GLU A 123 50.65 -2.02 1.85
CA GLU A 123 51.50 -3.06 2.45
C GLU A 123 52.06 -2.45 3.75
#